data_AF-A0A1I5ARW8-F1
#
_entry.id   AF-A0A1I5ARW8-F1
#
_cell.length_a   1.000
_cell.length_b   1.000
_cell.length_c   1.000
_cell.angle_alpha   90.00
_cell.angle_beta   90.00
_cell.angle_gamma   90.00
#
_symmetry.space_group_name_H-M   'P 1'
#
loop_
_entity.id
_entity.type
_entity.pdbx_description
1 polymer ?
#
loop_
_entity_poly.entity_id
_entity_poly.type
_entity_poly.pdbx_seq_one_letter_code
_entity_poly.pdbx_strand_id
1 'polypeptide(L)' 'MELKEILRAMLFITAAVSFGISILSFFTYMKLKKVPKKERNLMEFQKVNQYVKLGQVSLGIATTALLAALWLS' A
#
# COMPACT_ATOMS: atom_id res chain seq x y z
N MET A 1 -24.00 7.85 -17.15
CA MET A 1 -22.89 7.94 -16.20
C MET A 1 -21.94 8.97 -16.75
N GLU A 2 -21.77 10.07 -16.03
CA GLU A 2 -20.96 11.22 -16.48
C GLU A 2 -19.46 10.87 -16.39
N LEU A 3 -18.62 11.49 -17.23
CA LEU A 3 -17.17 11.27 -17.23
C LEU A 3 -16.54 11.48 -15.83
N LYS A 4 -17.10 12.42 -15.06
CA LYS A 4 -16.71 12.69 -13.67
C LYS A 4 -16.97 11.51 -12.73
N GLU A 5 -18.10 10.81 -12.90
CA GLU A 5 -18.44 9.64 -12.07
C GLU A 5 -17.51 8.46 -12.38
N ILE A 6 -17.12 8.29 -13.65
CA ILE A 6 -16.17 7.25 -14.07
C ILE A 6 -14.79 7.52 -13.44
N LEU A 7 -14.28 8.74 -13.57
CA LEU A 7 -13.00 9.13 -12.98
C LEU A 7 -13.01 8.99 -11.46
N ARG A 8 -14.09 9.40 -10.80
CA ARG A 8 -14.26 9.25 -9.35
C ARG A 8 -14.25 7.78 -8.94
N ALA A 9 -14.98 6.92 -9.64
CA ALA A 9 -15.00 5.49 -9.37
C ALA A 9 -13.61 4.86 -9.53
N MET A 10 -12.87 5.23 -10.58
CA MET A 10 -11.48 4.77 -10.78
C MET A 10 -10.57 5.21 -9.64
N LEU A 11 -10.67 6.46 -9.18
CA LEU A 11 -9.87 6.96 -8.05
C LEU A 11 -10.19 6.22 -6.74
N PHE A 12 -11.45 5.90 -6.47
CA PHE A 12 -11.83 5.07 -5.32
C PHE A 12 -11.28 3.66 -5.40
N ILE A 13 -11.30 3.04 -6.59
CA ILE A 13 -10.69 1.72 -6.81
C ILE A 13 -9.18 1.80 -6.55
N THR A 14 -8.49 2.78 -7.11
CA THR A 14 -7.05 2.99 -6.88
C THR A 14 -6.74 3.20 -5.41
N ALA A 15 -7.55 3.99 -4.70
CA ALA A 15 -7.40 4.21 -3.26
C ALA A 15 -7.55 2.90 -2.47
N ALA A 16 -8.60 2.12 -2.75
CA ALA A 16 -8.86 0.86 -2.06
C ALA A 16 -7.76 -0.18 -2.30
N VAL A 17 -7.31 -0.36 -3.55
CA VAL A 17 -6.25 -1.31 -3.90
C VAL A 17 -4.93 -0.91 -3.25
N SER A 18 -4.56 0.36 -3.33
CA SER A 18 -3.31 0.86 -2.76
C SER A 18 -3.31 0.77 -1.23
N PHE A 19 -4.45 1.03 -0.59
CA PHE A 19 -4.60 0.83 0.85
C PHE A 19 -4.46 -0.64 1.25
N GLY A 20 -5.03 -1.58 0.48
CA GLY A 20 -4.85 -3.01 0.68
C GLY A 20 -3.38 -3.45 0.59
N ILE A 21 -2.63 -2.95 -0.40
CA ILE A 21 -1.18 -3.20 -0.55
C ILE A 21 -0.40 -2.67 0.66
N SER A 22 -0.78 -1.49 1.17
CA SER A 22 -0.16 -0.91 2.37
C SER A 22 -0.35 -1.82 3.59
N ILE A 23 -1.57 -2.31 3.81
CA ILE A 23 -1.88 -3.24 4.91
C ILE A 23 -1.07 -4.53 4.78
N LEU A 24 -1.07 -5.17 3.61
CA LEU A 24 -0.31 -6.40 3.37
C LEU A 24 1.19 -6.21 3.59
N SER A 25 1.73 -5.07 3.14
CA SER A 25 3.13 -4.71 3.36
C SER A 25 3.45 -4.55 4.85
N PHE A 26 2.56 -3.92 5.62
CA PHE A 26 2.71 -3.77 7.07
C PHE A 26 2.66 -5.13 7.81
N PHE A 27 1.68 -5.97 7.51
CA PHE A 27 1.60 -7.32 8.10
C PHE A 27 2.83 -8.16 7.78
N THR A 28 3.29 -8.10 6.53
CA THR A 28 4.52 -8.79 6.10
C THR A 28 5.72 -8.28 6.89
N TYR A 29 5.90 -6.95 7.00
CA TYR A 29 6.95 -6.35 7.82
C TYR A 29 6.92 -6.85 9.27
N MET A 30 5.74 -6.86 9.90
CA MET A 30 5.58 -7.31 11.29
C MET A 30 5.93 -8.80 11.45
N LYS A 31 5.56 -9.64 10.47
CA LYS A 31 5.92 -11.06 10.45
C LYS A 31 7.43 -11.25 10.32
N LEU A 32 8.08 -10.53 9.40
CA LEU A 32 9.54 -10.57 9.19
C LEU A 32 10.31 -10.08 10.43
N LYS A 33 9.80 -9.07 11.14
CA LYS A 33 10.43 -8.54 12.37
C LYS A 33 10.47 -9.58 13.50
N LYS A 34 9.47 -10.48 13.57
CA LYS A 34 9.38 -11.57 14.56
C LYS A 34 10.37 -12.71 14.30
N VAL A 35 10.95 -12.83 13.09
CA VAL A 35 11.92 -13.88 12.78
C VAL A 35 13.29 -13.56 13.41
N PRO A 36 13.89 -14.50 14.17
CA PRO A 36 15.20 -14.32 14.81
C PRO A 36 16.28 -13.95 13.81
N LYS A 37 17.16 -13.00 14.15
CA LYS A 37 18.24 -12.51 13.26
C LYS A 37 19.15 -13.63 12.72
N LYS A 38 19.31 -14.74 13.46
CA LYS A 38 20.13 -15.89 13.06
C LYS A 38 19.53 -16.71 11.89
N GLU A 39 18.21 -16.65 11.69
CA GLU A 39 17.49 -17.33 10.59
C GLU A 39 17.24 -16.42 9.39
N ARG A 40 17.52 -15.11 9.50
CA ARG A 40 17.37 -14.12 8.41
C ARG A 40 18.44 -14.22 7.31
N ASN A 41 19.26 -15.26 7.31
CA ASN A 41 20.29 -15.45 6.28
C ASN A 41 19.71 -16.02 4.97
N LEU A 42 18.40 -16.28 4.92
CA LEU A 42 17.65 -16.50 3.69
C LEU A 42 17.42 -15.14 3.02
N MET A 43 17.82 -14.99 1.74
CA MET A 43 17.75 -13.75 0.95
C MET A 43 16.41 -12.99 1.04
N GLU A 44 15.30 -13.69 1.32
CA GLU A 44 13.96 -13.13 1.49
C GLU A 44 13.81 -12.19 2.70
N PHE A 45 14.61 -12.38 3.75
CA PHE A 45 14.51 -11.59 4.99
C PHE A 45 15.49 -10.41 5.05
N GLN A 46 16.36 -10.24 4.05
CA GLN A 46 17.29 -9.11 3.98
C GLN A 46 16.62 -7.83 3.49
N LYS A 47 15.55 -7.94 2.70
CA LYS A 47 14.88 -6.80 2.04
C LYS A 47 13.68 -6.24 2.83
N VAL A 48 13.74 -6.24 4.17
CA VAL A 48 12.67 -5.70 5.03
C VAL A 48 12.28 -4.26 4.66
N ASN A 49 13.28 -3.44 4.31
CA ASN A 49 13.05 -2.05 3.87
C ASN A 49 12.22 -1.94 2.58
N GLN A 50 12.20 -2.97 1.72
CA GLN A 50 11.38 -2.96 0.51
C GLN A 50 9.90 -3.01 0.86
N TYR A 51 9.50 -3.81 1.86
CA TYR A 51 8.12 -3.88 2.33
C TYR A 51 7.69 -2.60 3.05
N VAL A 52 8.57 -2.01 3.86
CA VAL A 52 8.30 -0.71 4.49
C VAL A 52 8.09 0.37 3.43
N LYS A 53 8.99 0.45 2.44
CA LYS A 53 8.90 1.44 1.35
C LYS A 53 7.68 1.21 0.47
N LEU A 54 7.35 -0.04 0.14
CA LEU A 54 6.14 -0.40 -0.61
C LEU A 54 4.88 0.03 0.14
N GLY A 55 4.82 -0.23 1.44
CA GLY A 55 3.71 0.19 2.29
C GLY A 55 3.54 1.71 2.33
N GLN A 56 4.63 2.44 2.55
CA GLN A 56 4.60 3.91 2.58
C GLN A 56 4.18 4.53 1.25
N VAL A 57 4.73 4.06 0.13
CA VAL A 57 4.39 4.57 -1.21
C VAL A 57 2.95 4.27 -1.56
N SER A 58 2.49 3.04 -1.30
CA SER A 58 1.10 2.66 -1.56
C SER A 58 0.11 3.43 -0.68
N LEU A 59 0.44 3.69 0.58
CA LEU A 59 -0.36 4.56 1.45
C LEU A 59 -0.42 6.00 0.91
N GLY A 60 0.70 6.53 0.41
CA GLY A 60 0.74 7.83 -0.25
C GLY A 60 -0.22 7.88 -1.44
N ILE A 61 -0.13 6.91 -2.36
CA ILE A 61 -1.04 6.80 -3.52
C ILE A 61 -2.51 6.71 -3.06
N ALA A 62 -2.79 5.90 -2.05
CA ALA A 62 -4.14 5.76 -1.52
C ALA A 62 -4.70 7.09 -1.01
N THR A 63 -3.88 7.84 -0.28
CA THR A 63 -4.27 9.13 0.32
C THR A 63 -4.51 10.18 -0.77
N THR A 64 -3.61 10.31 -1.74
CA THR A 64 -3.75 11.28 -2.84
C THR A 64 -4.94 10.95 -3.74
N ALA A 65 -5.14 9.67 -4.05
CA ALA A 65 -6.28 9.22 -4.85
C ALA A 65 -7.61 9.47 -4.13
N LEU A 66 -7.67 9.22 -2.82
CA LEU A 66 -8.86 9.50 -2.01
C LEU A 66 -9.16 11.00 -1.95
N LEU A 67 -8.16 11.85 -1.70
CA LEU A 67 -8.32 13.30 -1.69
C LEU A 67 -8.83 13.82 -3.04
N ALA A 68 -8.27 13.31 -4.15
CA ALA A 68 -8.73 13.66 -5.49
C ALA A 68 -10.17 13.18 -5.76
N ALA A 69 -10.51 11.97 -5.32
CA ALA A 69 -11.86 11.41 -5.48
C ALA A 69 -12.92 12.21 -4.70
N LEU A 70 -12.56 12.68 -3.50
CA LEU A 70 -13.42 13.51 -2.66
C LEU A 70 -13.55 14.94 -3.20
N TRP A 71 -12.48 15.50 -3.77
CA TRP A 71 -12.51 16.83 -4.40
C TRP A 71 -13.36 16.87 -5.68
N LEU A 72 -13.40 15.77 -6.42
CA LEU A 72 -14.24 15.62 -7.62
C LEU A 72 -15.72 15.31 -7.30
N SER A 73 -16.07 15.18 -6.01
CA SER A 73 -17.42 14.84 -5.54
C SER A 73 -18.37 16.03 -5.51
#